data_AF-A0A2Z4UQ00-F1
#
_entry.id   AF-A0A2Z4UQ00-F1
#
_cell.length_a   1.000
_cell.length_b   1.000
_cell.length_c   1.000
_cell.angle_alpha   90.00
_cell.angle_beta   90.00
_cell.angle_gamma   90.00
#
_symmetry.space_group_name_H-M   'P 1'
#
loop_
_entity.id
_entity.type
_entity.pdbx_description
1 polymer ?
#
loop_
_entity_poly.entity_id
_entity_poly.type
_entity_poly.pdbx_seq_one_letter_code
_entity_poly.pdbx_strand_id
1 'polypeptide(L)'
;MGLQKLIVRTLMKLPESWILKLAGGEPVVIDGRTMDPRVQLLAAQGAKAPSMTTLPIEEARKNADDGLAMLDGKPRRTVAVLNRTIPGPGGDLHVRVYTPAGATGPLPGIVYYHMGGCVIGGLQTCDTFCSILADDCRAIVVSVDYRLAPENKFPAPMEDAISSYQWVSDNAEALGIDNTRLGIGGDSAGGWLSAVVCQHRKKEGLPQPKAQLLIYPATDVTAEGGSRESCKDVYPLTVEIMDWFMDQVMNSPEEKNDVRASPAKSDDVSGLAPAIITTAGFDVLRDQGEAYANQLRAAGVPVTYRCYDSLCHAYTAFSGTVPAAKAACEEIARDMARALG
;
A
#
# COMPACT_ATOMS: atom_id res chain seq x y z
N MET A 1 10.09 7.47 22.57
CA MET A 1 9.23 6.29 22.31
C MET A 1 8.26 6.21 23.48
N GLY A 2 6.96 6.33 23.25
CA GLY A 2 5.96 6.31 24.34
C GLY A 2 5.92 4.96 25.07
N LEU A 3 5.53 4.97 26.35
CA LEU A 3 5.47 3.78 27.20
C LEU A 3 4.61 2.66 26.60
N GLN A 4 3.47 3.01 26.00
CA GLN A 4 2.57 2.06 25.32
C GLN A 4 3.25 1.35 24.14
N LYS A 5 3.94 2.08 23.25
CA LYS A 5 4.68 1.50 22.12
C LYS A 5 5.78 0.55 22.57
N LEU A 6 6.45 0.84 23.70
CA LEU A 6 7.44 -0.06 24.29
C LEU A 6 6.80 -1.35 24.81
N ILE A 7 5.64 -1.25 25.47
CA ILE A 7 4.89 -2.41 25.98
C ILE A 7 4.48 -3.33 24.83
N VAL A 8 3.83 -2.79 23.79
CA VAL A 8 3.42 -3.56 22.60
C VAL A 8 4.62 -4.26 21.97
N ARG A 9 5.73 -3.56 21.73
CA ARG A 9 6.94 -4.16 21.15
C ARG A 9 7.56 -5.24 22.03
N THR A 10 7.44 -5.13 23.35
CA THR A 10 7.96 -6.14 24.28
C THR A 10 7.06 -7.38 24.28
N LEU A 11 5.74 -7.19 24.27
CA LEU A 11 4.75 -8.27 24.16
C LEU A 11 4.95 -9.11 22.89
N MET A 12 5.23 -8.44 21.76
CA MET A 12 5.40 -9.10 20.46
C MET A 12 6.71 -9.91 20.35
N LYS A 13 7.60 -9.84 21.35
CA LYS A 13 8.82 -10.65 21.44
C LYS A 13 8.64 -11.93 22.26
N LEU A 14 7.47 -12.16 22.86
CA LEU A 14 7.20 -13.39 23.58
C LEU A 14 7.25 -14.62 22.64
N PRO A 15 7.47 -15.83 23.19
CA PRO A 15 7.38 -17.07 22.41
C PRO A 15 6.02 -17.22 21.74
N GLU A 16 5.99 -17.83 20.54
CA GLU A 16 4.77 -17.94 19.74
C GLU A 16 3.62 -18.64 20.47
N SER A 17 3.92 -19.66 21.28
CA SER A 17 2.91 -20.35 22.11
C SER A 17 2.24 -19.43 23.14
N TRP A 18 2.94 -18.41 23.64
CA TRP A 18 2.36 -17.42 24.54
C TRP A 18 1.53 -16.39 23.78
N ILE A 19 2.00 -15.94 22.61
CA ILE A 19 1.27 -15.03 21.74
C ILE A 19 -0.04 -15.68 21.28
N LEU A 20 0.00 -16.95 20.85
CA LEU A 20 -1.20 -17.71 20.47
C LEU A 20 -2.21 -17.80 21.61
N LYS A 21 -1.76 -18.09 22.84
CA LYS A 21 -2.65 -18.10 24.02
C LYS A 21 -3.34 -16.75 24.25
N LEU A 22 -2.62 -15.64 24.06
CA LEU A 22 -3.18 -14.29 24.16
C LEU A 22 -4.13 -13.95 23.00
N ALA A 23 -3.96 -14.62 21.85
CA ALA A 23 -4.74 -14.45 20.64
C ALA A 23 -5.96 -15.38 20.53
N GLY A 24 -6.26 -16.18 21.56
CA GLY A 24 -7.42 -17.09 21.60
C GLY A 24 -7.08 -18.59 21.68
N GLY A 25 -5.80 -18.96 21.69
CA GLY A 25 -5.32 -20.31 21.95
C GLY A 25 -5.02 -21.13 20.69
N GLU A 26 -5.95 -21.17 19.73
CA GLU A 26 -5.81 -21.97 18.50
C GLU A 26 -5.34 -21.12 17.31
N PRO A 27 -4.45 -21.63 16.44
CA PRO A 27 -4.06 -20.95 15.21
C PRO A 27 -5.25 -20.73 14.27
N VAL A 28 -5.39 -19.51 13.76
CA VAL A 28 -6.38 -19.21 12.72
C VAL A 28 -5.91 -19.83 11.39
N VAL A 29 -6.77 -20.67 10.81
CA VAL A 29 -6.55 -21.33 9.53
C VAL A 29 -7.69 -21.01 8.56
N ILE A 30 -7.37 -20.40 7.42
CA ILE A 30 -8.31 -20.05 6.34
C ILE A 30 -7.70 -20.46 5.01
N ASP A 31 -8.46 -21.13 4.15
CA ASP A 31 -8.00 -21.60 2.83
C ASP A 31 -6.67 -22.38 2.86
N GLY A 32 -6.47 -23.21 3.90
CA GLY A 32 -5.25 -23.99 4.10
C GLY A 32 -4.02 -23.19 4.53
N ARG A 33 -4.16 -21.90 4.83
CA ARG A 33 -3.09 -21.02 5.33
C ARG A 33 -3.18 -20.86 6.82
N THR A 34 -2.06 -20.69 7.51
CA THR A 34 -2.00 -20.45 8.96
C THR A 34 -1.50 -19.05 9.24
N MET A 35 -2.23 -18.29 10.05
CA MET A 35 -1.90 -16.90 10.37
C MET A 35 -0.68 -16.84 11.28
N ASP A 36 0.21 -15.86 11.06
CA ASP A 36 1.28 -15.58 12.00
C ASP A 36 0.66 -15.26 13.38
N PRO A 37 1.10 -15.89 14.48
CA PRO A 37 0.55 -15.66 15.81
C PRO A 37 0.49 -14.19 16.23
N ARG A 38 1.46 -13.38 15.81
CA ARG A 38 1.51 -11.95 16.10
C ARG A 38 0.45 -11.19 15.32
N VAL A 39 0.28 -11.54 14.05
CA VAL A 39 -0.82 -11.00 13.23
C VAL A 39 -2.16 -11.40 13.84
N GLN A 40 -2.32 -12.65 14.27
CA GLN A 40 -3.53 -13.12 14.93
C GLN A 40 -3.83 -12.37 16.23
N LEU A 41 -2.80 -12.10 17.05
CA LEU A 41 -2.96 -11.29 18.25
C LEU A 41 -3.43 -9.87 17.90
N LEU A 42 -2.81 -9.24 16.89
CA LEU A 42 -3.21 -7.91 16.45
C LEU A 42 -4.65 -7.89 15.92
N ALA A 43 -5.03 -8.86 15.11
CA ALA A 43 -6.39 -9.01 14.60
C ALA A 43 -7.40 -9.21 15.73
N ALA A 44 -7.11 -10.09 16.69
CA ALA A 44 -7.99 -10.37 17.83
C ALA A 44 -8.16 -9.17 18.78
N GLN A 45 -7.15 -8.30 18.92
CA GLN A 45 -7.31 -7.07 19.71
C GLN A 45 -7.98 -5.96 18.90
N GLY A 46 -7.65 -5.81 17.62
CA GLY A 46 -8.28 -4.85 16.72
C GLY A 46 -9.79 -5.07 16.61
N ALA A 47 -10.22 -6.32 16.50
CA ALA A 47 -11.65 -6.70 16.43
C ALA A 47 -12.46 -6.38 17.71
N LYS A 48 -11.82 -6.00 18.82
CA LYS A 48 -12.52 -5.58 20.06
C LYS A 48 -12.78 -4.08 20.11
N ALA A 49 -12.07 -3.28 19.32
CA ALA A 49 -12.29 -1.85 19.25
C ALA A 49 -13.56 -1.56 18.43
N PRO A 50 -14.24 -0.42 18.65
CA PRO A 50 -15.30 0.03 17.76
C PRO A 50 -14.82 0.05 16.31
N SER A 51 -15.62 -0.51 15.40
CA SER A 51 -15.32 -0.44 13.96
C SER A 51 -15.23 1.01 13.51
N MET A 52 -14.25 1.31 12.66
CA MET A 52 -14.09 2.65 12.08
C MET A 52 -15.33 3.10 11.31
N THR A 53 -16.13 2.15 10.81
CA THR A 53 -17.39 2.39 10.09
C THR A 53 -18.44 3.11 10.95
N THR A 54 -18.28 3.07 12.28
CA THR A 54 -19.21 3.67 13.25
C THR A 54 -18.73 5.01 13.81
N LEU A 55 -17.54 5.47 13.42
CA LEU A 55 -16.91 6.68 13.94
C LEU A 55 -17.07 7.87 12.97
N PRO A 56 -17.07 9.12 13.47
CA PRO A 56 -16.82 10.28 12.62
C PRO A 56 -15.49 10.15 11.87
N ILE A 57 -15.41 10.66 10.63
CA ILE A 57 -14.23 10.50 9.75
C ILE A 57 -12.92 10.94 10.42
N GLU A 58 -12.93 12.07 11.11
CA GLU A 58 -11.74 12.58 11.81
C GLU A 58 -11.26 11.65 12.93
N GLU A 59 -12.19 11.01 13.63
CA GLU A 59 -11.86 10.04 14.68
C GLU A 59 -11.38 8.72 14.06
N ALA A 60 -12.00 8.26 12.97
CA ALA A 60 -11.54 7.10 12.22
C ALA A 60 -10.09 7.28 11.70
N ARG A 61 -9.78 8.44 11.11
CA ARG A 61 -8.43 8.82 10.65
C ARG A 61 -7.44 8.81 11.81
N LYS A 62 -7.76 9.52 12.89
CA LYS A 62 -6.89 9.61 14.07
C LYS A 62 -6.62 8.24 14.69
N ASN A 63 -7.64 7.40 14.85
CA ASN A 63 -7.51 6.08 15.47
C ASN A 63 -6.68 5.13 14.59
N ALA A 64 -6.86 5.21 13.26
CA ALA A 64 -6.02 4.46 12.32
C ALA A 64 -4.55 4.90 12.41
N ASP A 65 -4.28 6.21 12.37
CA ASP A 65 -2.91 6.74 12.45
C ASP A 65 -2.23 6.35 13.76
N ASP A 66 -2.91 6.54 14.91
CA ASP A 66 -2.37 6.18 16.22
C ASP A 66 -2.12 4.67 16.32
N GLY A 67 -3.07 3.85 15.86
CA GLY A 67 -2.99 2.39 15.88
C GLY A 67 -1.81 1.87 15.05
N LEU A 68 -1.69 2.34 13.80
CA LEU A 68 -0.59 1.97 12.91
C LEU A 68 0.75 2.48 13.44
N ALA A 69 0.81 3.71 13.97
CA ALA A 69 2.02 4.26 14.58
C ALA A 69 2.53 3.42 15.76
N MET A 70 1.66 2.68 16.47
CA MET A 70 2.11 1.75 17.52
C MET A 70 2.83 0.52 16.95
N LEU A 71 2.41 0.05 15.77
CA LEU A 71 2.90 -1.16 15.12
C LEU A 71 4.11 -0.90 14.22
N ASP A 72 4.20 0.32 13.69
CA ASP A 72 5.24 0.68 12.73
C ASP A 72 6.65 0.64 13.35
N GLY A 73 7.63 0.41 12.48
CA GLY A 73 9.05 0.30 12.77
C GLY A 73 9.69 1.64 13.16
N LYS A 74 10.96 1.77 12.83
CA LYS A 74 11.66 3.05 12.86
C LYS A 74 12.21 3.26 11.45
N PRO A 75 12.11 4.48 10.90
CA PRO A 75 12.74 4.77 9.62
C PRO A 75 14.24 4.46 9.62
N ARG A 76 14.77 4.08 8.47
CA ARG A 76 16.20 3.82 8.25
C ARG A 76 16.99 5.10 8.53
N ARG A 77 17.97 5.02 9.43
CA ARG A 77 18.79 6.17 9.85
C ARG A 77 19.70 6.71 8.74
N THR A 78 19.93 5.92 7.70
CA THR A 78 20.71 6.22 6.50
C THR A 78 19.89 6.99 5.47
N VAL A 79 18.64 7.37 5.76
CA VAL A 79 17.76 8.06 4.81
C VAL A 79 17.47 9.47 5.33
N ALA A 80 17.80 10.47 4.51
CA ALA A 80 17.41 11.86 4.75
C ALA A 80 15.95 12.05 4.32
N VAL A 81 15.21 12.86 5.07
CA VAL A 81 13.78 13.10 4.86
C VAL A 81 13.55 14.60 4.70
N LEU A 82 12.81 14.99 3.65
CA LEU A 82 12.46 16.37 3.38
C LEU A 82 11.00 16.48 2.96
N ASN A 83 10.21 17.24 3.71
CA ASN A 83 8.84 17.58 3.33
C ASN A 83 8.85 18.77 2.36
N ARG A 84 8.00 18.72 1.34
CA ARG A 84 7.79 19.79 0.35
C ARG A 84 6.32 19.86 -0.07
N THR A 85 5.97 20.90 -0.82
CA THR A 85 4.73 20.99 -1.56
C THR A 85 5.00 20.92 -3.05
N ILE A 86 4.06 20.36 -3.81
CA ILE A 86 4.04 20.34 -5.27
C ILE A 86 2.67 20.83 -5.76
N PRO A 87 2.55 21.42 -6.94
CA PRO A 87 1.25 21.78 -7.49
C PRO A 87 0.41 20.52 -7.78
N GLY A 88 -0.87 20.57 -7.44
CA GLY A 88 -1.86 19.54 -7.77
C GLY A 88 -3.15 20.14 -8.33
N PRO A 89 -4.03 19.29 -8.88
CA PRO A 89 -5.25 19.75 -9.57
C PRO A 89 -6.30 20.36 -8.64
N GLY A 90 -6.28 20.00 -7.35
CA GLY A 90 -7.15 20.56 -6.30
C GLY A 90 -6.46 21.57 -5.38
N GLY A 91 -5.24 22.01 -5.70
CA GLY A 91 -4.37 22.78 -4.81
C GLY A 91 -3.03 22.09 -4.57
N ASP A 92 -2.19 22.68 -3.71
CA ASP A 92 -0.89 22.12 -3.38
C ASP A 92 -1.03 20.74 -2.72
N LEU A 93 -0.24 19.77 -3.18
CA LEU A 93 -0.08 18.46 -2.55
C LEU A 93 1.16 18.46 -1.66
N HIS A 94 1.05 17.89 -0.47
CA HIS A 94 2.22 17.64 0.37
C HIS A 94 2.93 16.37 -0.10
N VAL A 95 4.26 16.42 -0.12
CA VAL A 95 5.10 15.25 -0.41
C VAL A 95 6.21 15.12 0.62
N ARG A 96 6.62 13.88 0.87
CA ARG A 96 7.83 13.58 1.63
C ARG A 96 8.85 12.88 0.73
N VAL A 97 10.00 13.50 0.59
CA VAL A 97 11.13 13.00 -0.20
C VAL A 97 12.10 12.29 0.72
N TYR A 98 12.40 11.03 0.41
CA TYR A 98 13.36 10.18 1.11
C TYR A 98 14.58 10.00 0.22
N THR A 99 15.76 10.37 0.70
CA THR A 99 17.02 10.30 -0.05
C THR A 99 18.03 9.43 0.68
N PRO A 100 18.53 8.34 0.08
CA PRO A 100 19.51 7.47 0.72
C PRO A 100 20.87 8.17 0.85
N ALA A 101 21.54 7.98 1.98
CA ALA A 101 22.84 8.55 2.26
C ALA A 101 23.94 7.95 1.37
N GLY A 102 24.98 8.74 1.12
CA GLY A 102 26.17 8.32 0.38
C GLY A 102 25.91 8.02 -1.10
N ALA A 103 24.77 8.43 -1.64
CA ALA A 103 24.48 8.36 -3.05
C ALA A 103 25.13 9.52 -3.82
N THR A 104 25.62 9.25 -5.02
CA THR A 104 26.24 10.24 -5.91
C THR A 104 25.67 10.10 -7.33
N GLY A 105 25.34 11.22 -7.96
CA GLY A 105 24.74 11.25 -9.30
C GLY A 105 23.23 10.94 -9.31
N PRO A 106 22.61 10.91 -10.51
CA PRO A 106 21.19 10.60 -10.66
C PRO A 106 20.85 9.19 -10.15
N LEU A 107 19.85 9.10 -9.29
CA LEU A 107 19.38 7.86 -8.67
C LEU A 107 18.10 7.34 -9.32
N PRO A 108 17.77 6.04 -9.18
CA PRO A 108 16.40 5.59 -9.42
C PRO A 108 15.41 6.40 -8.58
N GLY A 109 14.19 6.55 -9.10
CA GLY A 109 13.09 7.24 -8.41
C GLY A 109 11.93 6.30 -8.14
N ILE A 110 11.17 6.55 -7.08
CA ILE A 110 9.89 5.87 -6.81
C ILE A 110 8.88 6.91 -6.37
N VAL A 111 7.75 7.03 -7.07
CA VAL A 111 6.58 7.77 -6.55
C VAL A 111 5.73 6.78 -5.76
N TYR A 112 5.46 7.08 -4.48
CA TYR A 112 4.79 6.17 -3.56
C TYR A 112 3.46 6.73 -3.04
N TYR A 113 2.40 5.92 -3.13
CA TYR A 113 1.07 6.24 -2.60
C TYR A 113 0.74 5.33 -1.43
N HIS A 114 0.28 5.91 -0.32
CA HIS A 114 -0.06 5.17 0.89
C HIS A 114 -1.38 4.40 0.78
N MET A 115 -1.61 3.45 1.69
CA MET A 115 -2.90 2.76 1.85
C MET A 115 -3.98 3.62 2.51
N GLY A 116 -5.16 3.04 2.71
CA GLY A 116 -6.22 3.61 3.55
C GLY A 116 -7.54 3.87 2.83
N GLY A 117 -7.82 3.11 1.77
CA GLY A 117 -9.08 3.22 1.03
C GLY A 117 -9.36 4.59 0.43
N CYS A 118 -8.33 5.44 0.27
CA CYS A 118 -8.46 6.86 -0.06
C CYS A 118 -9.30 7.68 0.95
N VAL A 119 -9.42 7.22 2.20
CA VAL A 119 -10.18 7.90 3.28
C VAL A 119 -9.32 8.16 4.50
N ILE A 120 -8.41 7.23 4.82
CA ILE A 120 -7.47 7.32 5.95
C ILE A 120 -6.03 7.24 5.45
N GLY A 121 -5.07 7.40 6.37
CA GLY A 121 -3.65 7.33 6.10
C GLY A 121 -3.05 8.67 5.69
N GLY A 122 -1.75 8.64 5.39
CA GLY A 122 -0.99 9.82 5.01
C GLY A 122 0.50 9.49 4.95
N LEU A 123 1.34 10.52 4.85
CA LEU A 123 2.81 10.36 4.80
C LEU A 123 3.40 9.61 6.00
N GLN A 124 2.70 9.60 7.13
CA GLN A 124 3.12 9.00 8.39
C GLN A 124 2.88 7.49 8.40
N THR A 125 1.86 6.99 7.70
CA THR A 125 1.49 5.57 7.74
C THR A 125 2.41 4.68 6.89
N CYS A 126 3.15 5.27 5.97
CA CYS A 126 4.13 4.59 5.12
C CYS A 126 5.58 5.04 5.38
N ASP A 127 5.85 5.83 6.43
CA ASP A 127 7.15 6.49 6.67
C ASP A 127 8.31 5.48 6.79
N THR A 128 8.15 4.45 7.61
CA THR A 128 9.17 3.40 7.73
C THR A 128 9.35 2.66 6.42
N PHE A 129 8.27 2.29 5.72
CA PHE A 129 8.38 1.51 4.50
C PHE A 129 9.00 2.31 3.34
N CYS A 130 8.66 3.58 3.19
CA CYS A 130 9.32 4.49 2.25
C CYS A 130 10.81 4.62 2.54
N SER A 131 11.21 4.67 3.82
CA SER A 131 12.63 4.66 4.19
C SER A 131 13.33 3.34 3.87
N ILE A 132 12.63 2.19 3.97
CA ILE A 132 13.16 0.88 3.55
C ILE A 132 13.36 0.88 2.04
N LEU A 133 12.37 1.32 1.26
CA LEU A 133 12.48 1.45 -0.19
C LEU A 133 13.65 2.36 -0.58
N ALA A 134 13.80 3.52 0.05
CA ALA A 134 14.88 4.45 -0.28
C ALA A 134 16.27 3.84 -0.03
N ASP A 135 16.44 3.19 1.12
CA ASP A 135 17.72 2.58 1.52
C ASP A 135 18.06 1.34 0.68
N ASP A 136 17.15 0.37 0.61
CA ASP A 136 17.37 -0.93 -0.02
C ASP A 136 17.39 -0.84 -1.55
N CYS A 137 16.57 0.04 -2.15
CA CYS A 137 16.60 0.29 -3.61
C CYS A 137 17.68 1.28 -4.03
N ARG A 138 18.33 1.97 -3.07
CA ARG A 138 19.21 3.11 -3.35
C ARG A 138 18.51 4.15 -4.25
N ALA A 139 17.24 4.40 -3.97
CA ALA A 139 16.35 5.22 -4.79
C ALA A 139 15.84 6.44 -4.02
N ILE A 140 15.53 7.52 -4.72
CA ILE A 140 14.77 8.63 -4.13
C ILE A 140 13.30 8.23 -4.14
N VAL A 141 12.66 8.24 -2.96
CA VAL A 141 11.23 7.97 -2.84
C VAL A 141 10.50 9.29 -2.63
N VAL A 142 9.49 9.57 -3.44
CA VAL A 142 8.58 10.70 -3.27
C VAL A 142 7.23 10.13 -2.84
N SER A 143 6.95 10.18 -1.54
CA SER A 143 5.64 9.79 -1.00
C SER A 143 4.67 10.95 -1.10
N VAL A 144 3.46 10.69 -1.59
CA VAL A 144 2.46 11.70 -1.91
C VAL A 144 1.29 11.65 -0.93
N ASP A 145 0.94 12.81 -0.38
CA ASP A 145 -0.25 13.05 0.45
C ASP A 145 -1.39 13.51 -0.45
N TYR A 146 -2.05 12.54 -1.10
CA TYR A 146 -3.13 12.80 -2.05
C TYR A 146 -4.43 13.12 -1.32
N ARG A 147 -5.35 13.84 -1.97
CA ARG A 147 -6.64 14.22 -1.36
C ARG A 147 -7.45 12.98 -0.98
N LEU A 148 -8.07 13.03 0.19
CA LEU A 148 -8.88 11.95 0.74
C LEU A 148 -10.38 12.25 0.63
N ALA A 149 -11.15 11.18 0.52
CA ALA A 149 -12.59 11.15 0.66
C ALA A 149 -12.97 11.14 2.16
N PRO A 150 -14.20 11.58 2.52
CA PRO A 150 -15.30 12.00 1.65
C PRO A 150 -15.22 13.46 1.15
N GLU A 151 -14.26 14.25 1.60
CA GLU A 151 -14.12 15.66 1.20
C GLU A 151 -13.78 15.79 -0.28
N ASN A 152 -12.97 14.85 -0.78
CA ASN A 152 -12.55 14.79 -2.18
C ASN A 152 -12.82 13.37 -2.70
N LYS A 153 -14.07 13.15 -3.09
CA LYS A 153 -14.54 11.88 -3.67
C LYS A 153 -13.89 11.58 -5.03
N PHE A 154 -14.19 10.41 -5.56
CA PHE A 154 -13.80 9.99 -6.89
C PHE A 154 -14.09 11.08 -7.95
N PRO A 155 -13.19 11.34 -8.92
CA PRO A 155 -11.88 10.73 -9.13
C PRO A 155 -10.71 11.51 -8.49
N ALA A 156 -10.94 12.40 -7.51
CA ALA A 156 -9.90 13.31 -7.00
C ALA A 156 -8.59 12.63 -6.54
N PRO A 157 -8.60 11.50 -5.79
CA PRO A 157 -7.36 10.80 -5.44
C PRO A 157 -6.56 10.33 -6.68
N MET A 158 -7.24 9.94 -7.76
CA MET A 158 -6.62 9.49 -9.00
C MET A 158 -6.01 10.64 -9.77
N GLU A 159 -6.69 11.79 -9.82
CA GLU A 159 -6.18 13.01 -10.43
C GLU A 159 -4.87 13.46 -9.76
N ASP A 160 -4.82 13.39 -8.43
CA ASP A 160 -3.62 13.73 -7.66
C ASP A 160 -2.48 12.73 -7.91
N ALA A 161 -2.78 11.43 -8.00
CA ALA A 161 -1.79 10.41 -8.33
C ALA A 161 -1.23 10.61 -9.76
N ILE A 162 -2.08 10.90 -10.74
CA ILE A 162 -1.64 11.18 -12.12
C ILE A 162 -0.78 12.44 -12.16
N SER A 163 -1.25 13.53 -11.54
CA SER A 163 -0.57 14.82 -11.54
C SER A 163 0.78 14.77 -10.80
N SER A 164 0.83 14.12 -9.64
CA SER A 164 2.07 14.00 -8.85
C SER A 164 3.11 13.12 -9.54
N TYR A 165 2.72 12.00 -10.17
CA TYR A 165 3.64 11.20 -10.97
C TYR A 165 4.22 12.01 -12.13
N GLN A 166 3.35 12.74 -12.85
CA GLN A 166 3.78 13.58 -13.98
C GLN A 166 4.74 14.68 -13.50
N TRP A 167 4.42 15.35 -12.39
CA TRP A 167 5.29 16.38 -11.81
C TRP A 167 6.67 15.82 -11.44
N VAL A 168 6.75 14.64 -10.81
CA VAL A 168 8.03 14.01 -10.48
C VAL A 168 8.82 13.66 -11.74
N SER A 169 8.17 13.11 -12.77
CA SER A 169 8.81 12.84 -14.06
C SER A 169 9.40 14.11 -14.69
N ASP A 170 8.63 15.20 -14.71
CA ASP A 170 9.04 16.46 -15.33
C ASP A 170 10.14 17.19 -14.54
N ASN A 171 10.23 16.93 -13.23
CA ASN A 171 11.21 17.54 -12.33
C ASN A 171 12.30 16.55 -11.87
N ALA A 172 12.44 15.42 -12.56
CA ALA A 172 13.32 14.33 -12.13
C ALA A 172 14.77 14.80 -11.92
N GLU A 173 15.33 15.59 -12.84
CA GLU A 173 16.68 16.14 -12.73
C GLU A 173 16.84 17.01 -11.47
N ALA A 174 15.89 17.91 -11.20
CA ALA A 174 15.92 18.78 -10.03
C ALA A 174 15.77 18.01 -8.70
N LEU A 175 15.14 16.83 -8.75
CA LEU A 175 15.04 15.91 -7.63
C LEU A 175 16.28 15.02 -7.48
N GLY A 176 17.18 14.97 -8.46
CA GLY A 176 18.32 14.05 -8.51
C GLY A 176 17.94 12.64 -8.97
N ILE A 177 16.81 12.51 -9.67
CA ILE A 177 16.26 11.25 -10.20
C ILE A 177 16.66 11.08 -11.67
N ASP A 178 17.12 9.89 -12.01
CA ASP A 178 17.20 9.39 -13.38
C ASP A 178 15.80 8.98 -13.84
N ASN A 179 15.19 9.80 -14.70
CA ASN A 179 13.81 9.58 -15.14
C ASN A 179 13.61 8.26 -15.92
N THR A 180 14.68 7.70 -16.50
CA THR A 180 14.60 6.38 -17.18
C THR A 180 14.48 5.22 -16.19
N ARG A 181 14.75 5.48 -14.90
CA ARG A 181 14.61 4.56 -13.77
C ARG A 181 13.60 5.08 -12.74
N LEU A 182 12.58 5.80 -13.19
CA LEU A 182 11.46 6.21 -12.34
C LEU A 182 10.39 5.11 -12.29
N GLY A 183 10.21 4.51 -11.12
CA GLY A 183 9.13 3.59 -10.82
C GLY A 183 7.97 4.25 -10.08
N ILE A 184 6.91 3.48 -9.90
CA ILE A 184 5.70 3.85 -9.16
C ILE A 184 5.35 2.73 -8.18
N GLY A 185 4.73 3.04 -7.06
CA GLY A 185 4.21 2.01 -6.18
C GLY A 185 3.28 2.50 -5.10
N GLY A 186 2.66 1.54 -4.43
CA GLY A 186 1.83 1.82 -3.28
C GLY A 186 1.20 0.56 -2.73
N ASP A 187 0.57 0.72 -1.57
CA ASP A 187 -0.06 -0.37 -0.84
C ASP A 187 -1.57 -0.17 -0.71
N SER A 188 -2.35 -1.24 -0.89
CA SER A 188 -3.82 -1.23 -0.89
C SER A 188 -4.38 -0.21 -1.90
N ALA A 189 -5.04 0.85 -1.43
CA ALA A 189 -5.46 1.99 -2.24
C ALA A 189 -4.30 2.66 -3.00
N GLY A 190 -3.09 2.72 -2.44
CA GLY A 190 -1.92 3.21 -3.17
C GLY A 190 -1.50 2.30 -4.32
N GLY A 191 -1.71 0.99 -4.18
CA GLY A 191 -1.53 0.03 -5.26
C GLY A 191 -2.59 0.20 -6.36
N TRP A 192 -3.85 0.47 -5.96
CA TRP A 192 -4.93 0.87 -6.87
C TRP A 192 -4.56 2.12 -7.68
N LEU A 193 -4.15 3.20 -7.01
CA LEU A 193 -3.72 4.45 -7.64
C LEU A 193 -2.55 4.24 -8.60
N SER A 194 -1.57 3.41 -8.21
CA SER A 194 -0.41 3.09 -9.06
C SER A 194 -0.82 2.37 -10.36
N ALA A 195 -1.76 1.43 -10.28
CA ALA A 195 -2.30 0.76 -11.47
C ALA A 195 -3.07 1.73 -12.38
N VAL A 196 -3.87 2.63 -11.79
CA VAL A 196 -4.60 3.68 -12.53
C VAL A 196 -3.63 4.61 -13.28
N VAL A 197 -2.54 5.04 -12.64
CA VAL A 197 -1.52 5.88 -13.30
C VAL A 197 -0.89 5.16 -14.48
N CYS A 198 -0.53 3.87 -14.36
CA CYS A 198 0.04 3.12 -15.48
C CYS A 198 -0.92 3.02 -16.67
N GLN A 199 -2.20 2.72 -16.40
CA GLN A 199 -3.24 2.66 -17.42
C GLN A 199 -3.51 4.02 -18.07
N HIS A 200 -3.56 5.09 -17.27
CA HIS A 200 -3.69 6.45 -17.79
C HIS A 200 -2.53 6.79 -18.73
N ARG A 201 -1.29 6.53 -18.32
CA ARG A 201 -0.11 6.80 -19.15
C ARG A 201 -0.13 6.02 -20.46
N LYS A 202 -0.60 4.76 -20.45
CA LYS A 202 -0.79 3.98 -21.66
C LYS A 202 -1.82 4.63 -22.59
N LYS A 203 -2.98 5.00 -22.04
CA LYS A 203 -4.07 5.65 -22.79
C LYS A 203 -3.60 6.95 -23.47
N GLU A 204 -2.78 7.73 -22.78
CA GLU A 204 -2.25 9.01 -23.28
C GLU A 204 -0.97 8.85 -24.16
N GLY A 205 -0.50 7.62 -24.41
CA GLY A 205 0.72 7.38 -25.19
C GLY A 205 2.00 7.88 -24.51
N LEU A 206 2.00 8.01 -23.18
CA LEU A 206 3.13 8.48 -22.39
C LEU A 206 4.08 7.34 -22.00
N PRO A 207 5.39 7.60 -21.80
CA PRO A 207 6.35 6.59 -21.35
C PRO A 207 5.90 5.92 -20.05
N GLN A 208 5.89 4.59 -19.99
CA GLN A 208 5.52 3.86 -18.78
C GLN A 208 6.55 4.06 -17.65
N PRO A 209 6.12 3.95 -16.37
CA PRO A 209 7.06 3.76 -15.27
C PRO A 209 8.00 2.58 -15.53
N LYS A 210 9.21 2.66 -15.00
CA LYS A 210 10.21 1.58 -15.10
C LYS A 210 9.69 0.27 -14.50
N ALA A 211 8.96 0.37 -13.41
CA ALA A 211 8.24 -0.73 -12.76
C ALA A 211 7.06 -0.18 -11.95
N GLN A 212 6.02 -0.99 -11.76
CA GLN A 212 4.89 -0.74 -10.87
C GLN A 212 4.91 -1.73 -9.69
N LEU A 213 4.97 -1.21 -8.47
CA LEU A 213 4.93 -1.99 -7.23
C LEU A 213 3.52 -1.92 -6.64
N LEU A 214 2.78 -3.03 -6.72
CA LEU A 214 1.39 -3.13 -6.26
C LEU A 214 1.32 -4.06 -5.04
N ILE A 215 1.20 -3.50 -3.85
CA ILE A 215 1.19 -4.26 -2.60
C ILE A 215 -0.27 -4.44 -2.15
N TYR A 216 -0.73 -5.69 -2.08
CA TYR A 216 -2.12 -6.11 -1.83
C TYR A 216 -3.17 -5.16 -2.47
N PRO A 217 -3.07 -4.90 -3.78
CA PRO A 217 -3.83 -3.83 -4.42
C PRO A 217 -5.34 -4.13 -4.46
N ALA A 218 -6.15 -3.09 -4.31
CA ALA A 218 -7.54 -3.15 -4.75
C ALA A 218 -7.58 -2.98 -6.28
N THR A 219 -8.05 -3.98 -7.01
CA THR A 219 -8.02 -4.02 -8.48
C THR A 219 -9.40 -4.16 -9.11
N ASP A 220 -10.38 -4.65 -8.36
CA ASP A 220 -11.78 -4.75 -8.76
C ASP A 220 -12.70 -4.57 -7.54
N VAL A 221 -13.42 -3.45 -7.51
CA VAL A 221 -14.36 -3.12 -6.42
C VAL A 221 -15.67 -3.91 -6.50
N THR A 222 -15.86 -4.69 -7.56
CA THR A 222 -17.03 -5.56 -7.77
C THR A 222 -16.71 -7.04 -7.65
N ALA A 223 -15.46 -7.39 -7.35
CA ALA A 223 -15.07 -8.79 -7.18
C ALA A 223 -15.82 -9.44 -6.01
N GLU A 224 -16.35 -10.65 -6.26
CA GLU A 224 -17.09 -11.45 -5.28
C GLU A 224 -16.48 -12.86 -5.14
N GLY A 225 -16.78 -13.53 -4.02
CA GLY A 225 -16.30 -14.89 -3.74
C GLY A 225 -14.82 -14.97 -3.34
N GLY A 226 -14.26 -16.17 -3.39
CA GLY A 226 -12.85 -16.42 -3.04
C GLY A 226 -12.46 -15.87 -1.67
N SER A 227 -11.30 -15.22 -1.61
CA SER A 227 -10.75 -14.57 -0.42
C SER A 227 -11.67 -13.50 0.17
N ARG A 228 -12.52 -12.84 -0.64
CA ARG A 228 -13.48 -11.86 -0.12
C ARG A 228 -14.46 -12.52 0.84
N GLU A 229 -14.91 -13.74 0.55
CA GLU A 229 -15.81 -14.49 1.44
C GLU A 229 -15.05 -15.20 2.56
N SER A 230 -13.96 -15.91 2.23
CA SER A 230 -13.24 -16.70 3.24
C SER A 230 -12.55 -15.84 4.31
N CYS A 231 -12.14 -14.61 3.95
CA CYS A 231 -11.49 -13.65 4.85
C CYS A 231 -12.39 -12.48 5.26
N LYS A 232 -13.71 -12.56 5.06
CA LYS A 232 -14.63 -11.41 5.20
C LYS A 232 -14.60 -10.69 6.55
N ASP A 233 -14.28 -11.41 7.63
CA ASP A 233 -14.24 -10.90 9.00
C ASP A 233 -12.80 -10.70 9.52
N VAL A 234 -11.79 -10.82 8.64
CA VAL A 234 -10.39 -10.74 9.05
C VAL A 234 -9.92 -9.29 9.19
N TYR A 235 -9.57 -8.89 10.41
CA TYR A 235 -8.94 -7.60 10.69
C TYR A 235 -7.52 -7.51 10.11
N PRO A 236 -7.06 -6.35 9.58
CA PRO A 236 -7.66 -5.01 9.67
C PRO A 236 -8.67 -4.66 8.57
N LEU A 237 -8.84 -5.49 7.55
CA LEU A 237 -9.72 -5.18 6.42
C LEU A 237 -10.82 -6.25 6.29
N THR A 238 -11.96 -5.98 6.90
CA THR A 238 -13.18 -6.75 6.71
C THR A 238 -13.92 -6.30 5.44
N VAL A 239 -14.86 -7.11 4.96
CA VAL A 239 -15.77 -6.71 3.87
C VAL A 239 -16.57 -5.46 4.26
N GLU A 240 -17.04 -5.36 5.50
CA GLU A 240 -17.75 -4.18 6.01
C GLU A 240 -16.90 -2.90 5.90
N ILE A 241 -15.63 -2.97 6.29
CA ILE A 241 -14.70 -1.83 6.21
C ILE A 241 -14.42 -1.48 4.75
N MET A 242 -14.26 -2.48 3.88
CA MET A 242 -14.04 -2.29 2.44
C MET A 242 -15.23 -1.60 1.77
N ASP A 243 -16.45 -2.05 2.07
CA ASP A 243 -17.68 -1.46 1.55
C ASP A 243 -17.86 -0.02 2.06
N TRP A 244 -17.58 0.23 3.34
CA TRP A 244 -17.57 1.58 3.90
C TRP A 244 -16.58 2.52 3.20
N PHE A 245 -15.34 2.07 2.93
CA PHE A 245 -14.39 2.86 2.14
C PHE A 245 -14.96 3.24 0.77
N MET A 246 -15.60 2.29 0.08
CA MET A 246 -16.18 2.56 -1.23
C MET A 246 -17.35 3.54 -1.17
N ASP A 247 -18.17 3.51 -0.13
CA ASP A 247 -19.26 4.47 0.05
C ASP A 247 -18.74 5.90 0.35
N GLN A 248 -17.61 6.02 1.04
CA GLN A 248 -16.96 7.31 1.24
C GLN A 248 -16.37 7.84 -0.08
N VAL A 249 -15.73 6.97 -0.87
CA VAL A 249 -14.99 7.36 -2.08
C VAL A 249 -15.90 7.66 -3.26
N MET A 250 -16.92 6.83 -3.51
CA MET A 250 -17.76 6.94 -4.70
C MET A 250 -18.83 8.04 -4.53
N ASN A 251 -19.15 8.74 -5.62
CA ASN A 251 -20.28 9.65 -5.74
C ASN A 251 -21.57 8.90 -6.07
N SER A 252 -21.49 7.82 -6.83
CA SER A 252 -22.65 7.00 -7.18
C SER A 252 -22.28 5.53 -7.43
N PRO A 253 -23.24 4.59 -7.34
CA PRO A 253 -22.98 3.17 -7.60
C PRO A 253 -22.46 2.86 -9.01
N GLU A 254 -22.82 3.68 -10.00
CA GLU A 254 -22.44 3.49 -11.40
C GLU A 254 -20.94 3.67 -11.63
N GLU A 255 -20.25 4.46 -10.80
CA GLU A 255 -18.80 4.68 -10.88
C GLU A 255 -17.99 3.40 -10.64
N LYS A 256 -18.58 2.38 -9.99
CA LYS A 256 -17.95 1.05 -9.86
C LYS A 256 -17.67 0.38 -11.21
N ASN A 257 -18.31 0.84 -12.29
CA ASN A 257 -18.08 0.36 -13.65
C ASN A 257 -16.98 1.14 -14.40
N ASP A 258 -16.49 2.26 -13.85
CA ASP A 258 -15.34 2.97 -14.42
C ASP A 258 -14.08 2.12 -14.23
N VAL A 259 -13.26 1.97 -15.26
CA VAL A 259 -12.00 1.22 -15.19
C VAL A 259 -11.01 1.83 -14.19
N ARG A 260 -11.15 3.13 -13.87
CA ARG A 260 -10.39 3.76 -12.79
C ARG A 260 -10.85 3.30 -11.41
N ALA A 261 -12.09 2.85 -11.25
CA ALA A 261 -12.56 2.20 -10.03
C ALA A 261 -12.12 0.73 -9.93
N SER A 262 -12.01 0.05 -11.07
CA SER A 262 -11.60 -1.36 -11.15
C SER A 262 -10.59 -1.57 -12.27
N PRO A 263 -9.28 -1.30 -12.06
CA PRO A 263 -8.25 -1.46 -13.08
C PRO A 263 -8.21 -2.86 -13.75
N ALA A 264 -8.60 -3.92 -13.02
CA ALA A 264 -8.67 -5.28 -13.58
C ALA A 264 -9.75 -5.45 -14.66
N LYS A 265 -10.72 -4.53 -14.75
CA LYS A 265 -11.73 -4.51 -15.81
C LYS A 265 -11.28 -3.82 -17.09
N SER A 266 -10.02 -3.39 -17.17
CA SER A 266 -9.48 -2.86 -18.43
C SER A 266 -9.40 -3.97 -19.49
N ASP A 267 -9.96 -3.72 -20.67
CA ASP A 267 -9.96 -4.67 -21.79
C ASP A 267 -8.55 -4.98 -22.32
N ASP A 268 -7.60 -4.05 -22.13
CA ASP A 268 -6.24 -4.19 -22.64
C ASP A 268 -5.21 -3.66 -21.63
N VAL A 269 -4.55 -4.61 -20.96
CA VAL A 269 -3.44 -4.36 -20.03
C VAL A 269 -2.05 -4.63 -20.64
N SER A 270 -1.97 -4.86 -21.96
CA SER A 270 -0.68 -5.02 -22.64
C SER A 270 0.13 -3.72 -22.63
N GLY A 271 1.47 -3.81 -22.67
CA GLY A 271 2.33 -2.63 -22.71
C GLY A 271 2.34 -1.77 -21.45
N LEU A 272 1.71 -2.21 -20.34
CA LEU A 272 1.88 -1.59 -19.03
C LEU A 272 3.28 -1.88 -18.45
N ALA A 273 3.70 -1.07 -17.47
CA ALA A 273 4.97 -1.24 -16.78
C ALA A 273 5.15 -2.68 -16.20
N PRO A 274 6.38 -3.23 -16.20
CA PRO A 274 6.70 -4.44 -15.45
C PRO A 274 6.18 -4.36 -14.01
N ALA A 275 5.53 -5.41 -13.53
CA ALA A 275 4.81 -5.38 -12.26
C ALA A 275 5.45 -6.27 -11.19
N ILE A 276 5.53 -5.74 -9.98
CA ILE A 276 5.79 -6.50 -8.76
C ILE A 276 4.49 -6.45 -7.97
N ILE A 277 3.83 -7.59 -7.83
CA ILE A 277 2.53 -7.71 -7.17
C ILE A 277 2.69 -8.61 -5.96
N THR A 278 2.29 -8.11 -4.79
CA THR A 278 2.26 -8.94 -3.59
C THR A 278 0.87 -8.98 -3.00
N THR A 279 0.52 -10.08 -2.36
CA THR A 279 -0.76 -10.26 -1.66
C THR A 279 -0.50 -10.81 -0.26
N ALA A 280 -1.51 -10.78 0.58
CA ALA A 280 -1.48 -11.36 1.91
C ALA A 280 -2.44 -12.55 1.99
N GLY A 281 -2.06 -13.61 2.71
CA GLY A 281 -2.87 -14.83 2.78
C GLY A 281 -4.24 -14.62 3.45
N PHE A 282 -4.30 -13.67 4.38
CA PHE A 282 -5.45 -13.33 5.21
C PHE A 282 -5.99 -11.94 4.84
N ASP A 283 -6.49 -11.81 3.61
CA ASP A 283 -6.90 -10.54 3.02
C ASP A 283 -8.05 -10.75 2.04
N VAL A 284 -9.11 -9.95 2.17
CA VAL A 284 -10.25 -9.94 1.24
C VAL A 284 -9.84 -9.59 -0.19
N LEU A 285 -8.72 -8.88 -0.39
CA LEU A 285 -8.18 -8.49 -1.70
C LEU A 285 -7.22 -9.52 -2.31
N ARG A 286 -6.91 -10.63 -1.62
CA ARG A 286 -5.88 -11.60 -2.04
C ARG A 286 -6.11 -12.11 -3.47
N ASP A 287 -7.31 -12.62 -3.75
CA ASP A 287 -7.58 -13.31 -5.01
C ASP A 287 -7.72 -12.32 -6.18
N GLN A 288 -8.23 -11.11 -5.95
CA GLN A 288 -8.27 -10.07 -7.01
C GLN A 288 -6.88 -9.57 -7.39
N GLY A 289 -5.96 -9.44 -6.41
CA GLY A 289 -4.57 -9.10 -6.69
C GLY A 289 -3.85 -10.20 -7.48
N GLU A 290 -4.11 -11.47 -7.17
CA GLU A 290 -3.61 -12.60 -7.97
C GLU A 290 -4.21 -12.62 -9.39
N ALA A 291 -5.51 -12.39 -9.51
CA ALA A 291 -6.19 -12.33 -10.79
C ALA A 291 -5.59 -11.23 -11.69
N TYR A 292 -5.31 -10.04 -11.15
CA TYR A 292 -4.67 -8.96 -11.90
C TYR A 292 -3.24 -9.32 -12.32
N ALA A 293 -2.47 -10.00 -11.47
CA ALA A 293 -1.15 -10.51 -11.84
C ALA A 293 -1.22 -11.50 -13.01
N ASN A 294 -2.20 -12.39 -13.01
CA ASN A 294 -2.42 -13.35 -14.10
C ASN A 294 -2.89 -12.67 -15.39
N GLN A 295 -3.75 -11.66 -15.28
CA GLN A 295 -4.18 -10.84 -16.42
C GLN A 295 -3.00 -10.13 -17.09
N LEU A 296 -2.12 -9.49 -16.30
CA LEU A 296 -0.91 -8.85 -16.81
C LEU A 296 0.03 -9.83 -17.51
N ARG A 297 0.25 -11.01 -16.92
CA ARG A 297 1.06 -12.08 -17.55
C ARG A 297 0.47 -12.53 -18.87
N ALA A 298 -0.85 -12.75 -18.91
CA ALA A 298 -1.56 -13.16 -20.13
C ALA A 298 -1.42 -12.12 -21.24
N ALA A 299 -1.32 -10.83 -20.90
CA ALA A 299 -1.06 -9.73 -21.83
C ALA A 299 0.43 -9.50 -22.16
N GLY A 300 1.34 -10.36 -21.68
CA GLY A 300 2.78 -10.29 -21.96
C GLY A 300 3.56 -9.30 -21.10
N VAL A 301 2.97 -8.74 -20.05
CA VAL A 301 3.69 -7.87 -19.10
C VAL A 301 4.57 -8.74 -18.20
N PRO A 302 5.85 -8.38 -17.97
CA PRO A 302 6.68 -9.08 -16.98
C PRO A 302 6.11 -8.90 -15.56
N VAL A 303 5.88 -10.01 -14.85
CA VAL A 303 5.28 -9.99 -13.51
C VAL A 303 6.07 -10.84 -12.51
N THR A 304 6.50 -10.21 -11.42
CA THR A 304 6.89 -10.88 -10.18
C THR A 304 5.69 -10.90 -9.25
N TYR A 305 5.22 -12.08 -8.84
CA TYR A 305 4.08 -12.23 -7.93
C TYR A 305 4.48 -13.00 -6.68
N ARG A 306 3.96 -12.60 -5.52
CA ARG A 306 4.10 -13.34 -4.27
C ARG A 306 2.92 -13.16 -3.33
N CYS A 307 2.40 -14.26 -2.81
CA CYS A 307 1.52 -14.24 -1.64
C CYS A 307 2.34 -14.45 -0.36
N TYR A 308 2.19 -13.56 0.62
CA TYR A 308 2.70 -13.78 1.97
C TYR A 308 1.64 -14.50 2.81
N ASP A 309 1.67 -15.83 2.77
CA ASP A 309 0.57 -16.68 3.23
C ASP A 309 0.18 -16.52 4.71
N SER A 310 1.10 -16.10 5.59
CA SER A 310 0.82 -15.94 7.02
C SER A 310 0.44 -14.51 7.43
N LEU A 311 0.53 -13.54 6.51
CA LEU A 311 0.27 -12.13 6.77
C LEU A 311 -1.17 -11.76 6.41
N CYS A 312 -1.64 -10.63 6.96
CA CYS A 312 -2.94 -10.03 6.62
C CYS A 312 -2.76 -8.70 5.87
N HIS A 313 -3.89 -8.10 5.49
CA HIS A 313 -3.91 -6.76 4.89
C HIS A 313 -3.14 -5.73 5.74
N ALA A 314 -2.56 -4.71 5.10
CA ALA A 314 -1.77 -3.64 5.73
C ALA A 314 -0.44 -4.08 6.39
N TYR A 315 0.10 -5.27 6.07
CA TYR A 315 1.30 -5.77 6.74
C TYR A 315 2.52 -4.84 6.62
N THR A 316 2.61 -3.97 5.62
CA THR A 316 3.74 -3.03 5.48
C THR A 316 3.90 -2.11 6.70
N ALA A 317 2.79 -1.79 7.37
CA ALA A 317 2.74 -0.97 8.57
C ALA A 317 3.09 -1.74 9.86
N PHE A 318 3.27 -3.08 9.80
CA PHE A 318 3.55 -3.92 10.97
C PHE A 318 5.03 -4.30 11.12
N SER A 319 5.91 -3.70 10.31
CA SER A 319 7.35 -3.99 10.27
C SER A 319 8.07 -3.80 11.62
N GLY A 320 7.50 -3.04 12.55
CA GLY A 320 8.03 -2.82 13.89
C GLY A 320 7.68 -3.88 14.93
N THR A 321 6.69 -4.73 14.67
CA THR A 321 6.11 -5.67 15.64
C THR A 321 6.02 -7.10 15.11
N VAL A 322 5.89 -7.30 13.81
CA VAL A 322 5.76 -8.62 13.16
C VAL A 322 7.02 -8.91 12.34
N PRO A 323 7.90 -9.84 12.77
CA PRO A 323 9.13 -10.17 12.03
C PRO A 323 8.90 -10.60 10.58
N ALA A 324 7.84 -11.38 10.32
CA ALA A 324 7.47 -11.81 8.97
C ALA A 324 7.07 -10.63 8.07
N ALA A 325 6.37 -9.63 8.62
CA ALA A 325 6.02 -8.41 7.89
C ALA A 325 7.26 -7.57 7.56
N LYS A 326 8.20 -7.45 8.51
CA LYS A 326 9.49 -6.79 8.24
C LYS A 326 10.26 -7.48 7.12
N ALA A 327 10.35 -8.81 7.16
CA ALA A 327 11.03 -9.59 6.13
C ALA A 327 10.37 -9.40 4.75
N ALA A 328 9.03 -9.36 4.70
CA ALA A 328 8.26 -9.06 3.49
C ALA A 328 8.59 -7.67 2.94
N CYS A 329 8.62 -6.63 3.77
CA CYS A 329 9.00 -5.27 3.34
C CYS A 329 10.40 -5.22 2.71
N GLU A 330 11.39 -5.85 3.36
CA GLU A 330 12.77 -5.89 2.86
C GLU A 330 12.87 -6.72 1.56
N GLU A 331 12.07 -7.78 1.41
CA GLU A 331 12.03 -8.57 0.19
C GLU A 331 11.39 -7.82 -0.98
N ILE A 332 10.27 -7.12 -0.73
CA ILE A 332 9.62 -6.24 -1.71
C ILE A 332 10.58 -5.16 -2.20
N ALA A 333 11.30 -4.52 -1.28
CA ALA A 333 12.28 -3.50 -1.65
C ALA A 333 13.40 -4.07 -2.53
N ARG A 334 13.91 -5.26 -2.22
CA ARG A 334 14.89 -5.94 -3.09
C ARG A 334 14.33 -6.26 -4.48
N ASP A 335 13.08 -6.71 -4.58
CA ASP A 335 12.46 -6.97 -5.87
C ASP A 335 12.27 -5.68 -6.69
N MET A 336 11.88 -4.58 -6.03
CA MET A 336 11.79 -3.25 -6.65
C MET A 336 13.15 -2.73 -7.10
N ALA A 337 14.20 -2.89 -6.29
CA ALA A 337 15.56 -2.52 -6.65
C ALA A 337 16.02 -3.21 -7.95
N ARG A 338 15.77 -4.52 -8.08
CA ARG A 338 16.12 -5.28 -9.29
C ARG A 338 15.36 -4.78 -10.52
N ALA A 339 14.10 -4.38 -10.37
CA ALA A 339 13.28 -3.90 -11.48
C ALA A 339 13.68 -2.50 -11.97
N LEU A 340 14.19 -1.65 -11.08
CA LEU A 340 14.70 -0.32 -11.42
C LEU A 340 16.05 -0.35 -12.15
N GLY A 341 16.88 -1.36 -11.86
CA GLY A 341 18.25 -1.48 -12.38
C GLY A 341 19.22 -0.49 -11.74
#